data_AF-A0A5C3N217-F1
#
_entry.id   AF-A0A5C3N217-F1
#
_cell.length_a   1.000
_cell.length_b   1.000
_cell.length_c   1.000
_cell.angle_alpha   90.00
_cell.angle_beta   90.00
_cell.angle_gamma   90.00
#
_symmetry.space_group_name_H-M   'P 1'
#
loop_
_entity.id
_entity.type
_entity.pdbx_description
1 polymer ?
#
loop_
_entity_poly.entity_id
_entity_poly.type
_entity_poly.pdbx_seq_one_letter_code
_entity_poly.pdbx_strand_id
1 'polypeptide(L)'
;MDPFTEEHSKCLLGKEWLIKIDSEKSAPYLFKFYHSASELACYLLITDTRTVWVEVLTGKRFARRWREINRDGGLPLEDDMEEQAWRRHNLDRLSKLHTLANIASATFNIVESRDADFALQLECDHFKWRWETYIVGPRTAADLLSKHLIMPLISTTHMAFNSADPVSELSEEDLQKAVDKTGRTARRTVDTHVKNALSNPRVATVLQRMTALSNFASTLPAVFTTAEEIDIGSPFQTTNKPKAMEIDESPLPKKIKDSASPVRVGVSGSSGPMAQVGDEAALTNSRNNAQADEESVTEPDTDEEFVPAKRRSASPSTSQKVSMPQPELMESLQGRLSKPPSSAAQDTSRQRSQSRAKTTAQASASSDDESSPTRPKKKAKAVPKPAVSDSSSDAQNSEEERRKRLAKIMAGGKTQRGGARQPVKRGARRF
;
A
#
# COMPACT_ATOMS: atom_id res chain seq x y z
N MET A 1 -4.22 0.28 25.03
CA MET A 1 -4.70 -0.27 23.76
C MET A 1 -3.79 -1.44 23.36
N ASP A 2 -4.29 -2.46 22.66
CA ASP A 2 -3.49 -3.65 22.33
C ASP A 2 -2.71 -3.33 21.04
N PRO A 3 -1.40 -3.61 20.98
CA PRO A 3 -0.58 -3.22 19.85
C PRO A 3 -1.04 -3.93 18.57
N PHE A 4 -1.03 -3.20 17.47
CA PHE A 4 -1.28 -3.78 16.16
C PHE A 4 -0.04 -4.51 15.65
N THR A 5 -0.14 -5.81 15.39
CA THR A 5 0.97 -6.67 14.98
C THR A 5 0.86 -7.11 13.51
N GLU A 6 1.87 -7.81 13.00
CA GLU A 6 1.85 -8.32 11.63
C GLU A 6 0.77 -9.41 11.44
N GLU A 7 0.45 -10.19 12.48
CA GLU A 7 -0.62 -11.18 12.45
C GLU A 7 -1.98 -10.52 12.18
N HIS A 8 -2.29 -9.40 12.86
CA HIS A 8 -3.51 -8.65 12.61
C HIS A 8 -3.57 -8.12 11.17
N SER A 9 -2.44 -7.62 10.65
CA SER A 9 -2.32 -7.20 9.24
C SER A 9 -2.60 -8.35 8.28
N LYS A 10 -2.08 -9.56 8.53
CA LYS A 10 -2.33 -10.75 7.70
C LYS A 10 -3.82 -11.10 7.63
N CYS A 11 -4.54 -11.02 8.75
CA CYS A 11 -5.99 -11.25 8.79
C CYS A 11 -6.79 -10.24 7.92
N LEU A 12 -6.28 -9.02 7.77
CA LEU A 12 -6.90 -7.96 6.96
C LEU A 12 -6.56 -8.03 5.46
N LEU A 13 -5.60 -8.87 5.04
CA LEU A 13 -5.21 -8.95 3.62
C LEU A 13 -6.35 -9.47 2.74
N GLY A 14 -7.08 -10.47 3.22
CA GLY A 14 -8.22 -11.08 2.51
C GLY A 14 -9.54 -10.31 2.62
N LYS A 15 -9.52 -9.11 3.22
CA LYS A 15 -10.71 -8.27 3.38
C LYS A 15 -10.74 -7.18 2.32
N GLU A 16 -11.93 -6.91 1.79
CA GLU A 16 -12.18 -5.84 0.84
C GLU A 16 -12.00 -4.46 1.47
N TRP A 17 -11.72 -3.46 0.63
CA TRP A 17 -11.73 -2.06 1.05
C TRP A 17 -13.16 -1.53 1.05
N LEU A 18 -13.57 -0.97 2.18
CA LEU A 18 -14.81 -0.20 2.33
C LEU A 18 -14.49 1.28 2.24
N ILE A 19 -15.46 2.12 1.89
CA ILE A 19 -15.24 3.56 1.68
C ILE A 19 -16.33 4.37 2.37
N LYS A 20 -15.92 5.46 3.03
CA LYS A 20 -16.78 6.55 3.50
C LYS A 20 -16.18 7.89 3.17
N ILE A 21 -17.04 8.87 2.97
CA ILE A 21 -16.64 10.25 2.72
C ILE A 21 -17.12 11.06 3.90
N ASP A 22 -16.21 11.78 4.55
CA ASP A 22 -16.57 12.81 5.52
C ASP A 22 -17.29 13.94 4.78
N SER A 23 -18.56 14.15 5.07
CA SER A 23 -19.37 15.19 4.43
C SER A 23 -18.86 16.60 4.70
N GLU A 24 -18.19 16.85 5.83
CA GLU A 24 -17.71 18.18 6.18
C GLU A 24 -16.44 18.55 5.41
N LYS A 25 -15.48 17.62 5.35
CA LYS A 25 -14.18 17.85 4.70
C LYS A 25 -14.13 17.35 3.26
N SER A 26 -15.16 16.64 2.80
CA SER A 26 -15.17 15.88 1.54
C SER A 26 -13.96 14.94 1.41
N ALA A 27 -13.50 14.40 2.55
CA ALA A 27 -12.31 13.56 2.62
C ALA A 27 -12.74 12.07 2.58
N PRO A 28 -12.23 11.28 1.62
CA PRO A 28 -12.49 9.85 1.59
C PRO A 28 -11.60 9.10 2.60
N TYR A 29 -12.22 8.17 3.33
CA TYR A 29 -11.59 7.22 4.22
C TYR A 29 -11.81 5.81 3.69
N LEU A 30 -10.74 5.02 3.66
CA LEU A 30 -10.74 3.62 3.27
C LEU A 30 -10.61 2.75 4.52
N PHE A 31 -11.43 1.71 4.63
CA PHE A 31 -11.46 0.81 5.79
C PHE A 31 -11.20 -0.63 5.37
N LYS A 32 -10.49 -1.39 6.20
CA LYS A 32 -10.56 -2.85 6.23
C LYS A 32 -10.94 -3.29 7.63
N PHE A 33 -11.89 -4.21 7.72
CA PHE A 33 -12.38 -4.76 8.97
C PHE A 33 -12.24 -6.28 8.98
N TYR A 34 -11.76 -6.81 10.09
CA TYR A 34 -11.72 -8.24 10.35
C TYR A 34 -12.28 -8.52 11.75
N HIS A 35 -12.96 -9.66 11.91
CA HIS A 35 -13.32 -10.17 13.23
C HIS A 35 -13.02 -11.66 13.33
N SER A 36 -12.70 -12.10 14.54
CA SER A 36 -12.47 -13.50 14.90
C SER A 36 -13.55 -13.93 15.89
N ALA A 37 -14.39 -14.88 15.51
CA ALA A 37 -15.46 -15.40 16.37
C ALA A 37 -14.94 -16.37 17.46
N SER A 38 -13.76 -16.94 17.27
CA SER A 38 -13.08 -17.80 18.26
C SER A 38 -12.40 -16.96 19.34
N GLU A 39 -11.67 -15.92 18.95
CA GLU A 39 -10.96 -15.03 19.88
C GLU A 39 -11.86 -13.90 20.43
N LEU A 40 -13.05 -13.72 19.85
CA LEU A 40 -13.95 -12.60 20.11
C LEU A 40 -13.24 -11.25 19.98
N ALA A 41 -12.41 -11.12 18.95
CA ALA A 41 -11.63 -9.92 18.67
C ALA A 41 -12.04 -9.31 17.33
N CYS A 42 -11.80 -8.01 17.16
CA CYS A 42 -11.89 -7.36 15.87
C CYS A 42 -10.76 -6.35 15.65
N TYR A 43 -10.40 -6.19 14.38
CA TYR A 43 -9.32 -5.36 13.90
C TYR A 43 -9.88 -4.39 12.87
N LEU A 44 -9.51 -3.12 12.98
CA LEU A 44 -9.82 -2.11 11.99
C LEU A 44 -8.53 -1.46 11.50
N LEU A 45 -8.42 -1.30 10.19
CA LEU A 45 -7.42 -0.47 9.53
C LEU A 45 -8.16 0.61 8.76
N ILE A 46 -7.76 1.86 8.97
CA ILE A 46 -8.31 3.05 8.32
C ILE A 46 -7.17 3.79 7.64
N THR A 47 -7.41 4.34 6.45
CA THR A 47 -6.50 5.31 5.85
C THR A 47 -7.24 6.36 5.04
N ASP A 48 -6.72 7.59 5.06
CA ASP A 48 -7.09 8.68 4.14
C ASP A 48 -6.09 8.78 2.98
N THR A 49 -5.33 7.71 2.73
CA THR A 49 -4.18 7.59 1.80
C THR A 49 -2.90 8.34 2.21
N ARG A 50 -2.91 9.07 3.34
CA ARG A 50 -1.74 9.80 3.86
C ARG A 50 -1.31 9.26 5.21
N THR A 51 -2.28 9.06 6.08
CA THR A 51 -2.14 8.55 7.43
C THR A 51 -2.86 7.20 7.50
N VAL A 52 -2.32 6.30 8.34
CA VAL A 52 -2.94 5.01 8.61
C VAL A 52 -3.23 4.97 10.11
N TRP A 53 -4.47 4.64 10.44
CA TRP A 53 -4.89 4.39 11.80
C TRP A 53 -5.34 2.95 11.95
N VAL A 54 -5.10 2.39 13.12
CA VAL A 54 -5.48 1.01 13.42
C VAL A 54 -6.13 0.92 14.77
N GLU A 55 -6.98 -0.08 14.94
CA GLU A 55 -7.47 -0.47 16.25
C GLU A 55 -7.58 -1.98 16.38
N VAL A 56 -7.19 -2.49 17.55
CA VAL A 56 -7.33 -3.90 17.96
C VAL A 56 -8.21 -3.93 19.20
N LEU A 57 -9.36 -4.61 19.10
CA LEU A 57 -10.30 -4.76 20.20
C LEU A 57 -10.44 -6.23 20.59
N THR A 58 -10.08 -6.53 21.84
CA THR A 58 -10.40 -7.79 22.51
C THR A 58 -11.86 -7.83 22.94
N GLY A 59 -12.41 -9.03 23.14
CA GLY A 59 -13.83 -9.20 23.48
C GLY A 59 -14.29 -8.45 24.72
N LYS A 60 -13.43 -8.32 25.74
CA LYS A 60 -13.73 -7.53 26.96
C LYS A 60 -13.84 -6.03 26.66
N ARG A 61 -12.92 -5.49 25.86
CA ARG A 61 -12.96 -4.06 25.48
C ARG A 61 -14.11 -3.75 24.54
N PHE A 62 -14.36 -4.64 23.58
CA PHE A 62 -15.53 -4.59 22.71
C PHE A 62 -16.82 -4.51 23.54
N ALA A 63 -17.02 -5.45 24.48
CA ALA A 63 -18.22 -5.50 25.33
C ALA A 63 -18.43 -4.22 26.14
N ARG A 64 -17.37 -3.71 26.76
CA ARG A 64 -17.42 -2.46 27.54
C ARG A 64 -17.83 -1.28 26.65
N ARG A 65 -17.19 -1.11 25.50
CA ARG A 65 -17.49 -0.01 24.58
C ARG A 65 -18.89 -0.14 23.98
N TRP A 66 -19.32 -1.36 23.67
CA TRP A 66 -20.67 -1.60 23.15
C TRP A 66 -21.74 -1.11 24.13
N ARG A 67 -21.61 -1.43 25.42
CA ARG A 67 -22.55 -0.98 26.47
C ARG A 67 -22.50 0.51 26.74
N GLU A 68 -21.33 1.13 26.63
CA GLU A 68 -21.18 2.58 26.78
C GLU A 68 -21.99 3.34 25.74
N ILE A 69 -21.96 2.86 24.49
CA ILE A 69 -22.59 3.51 23.34
C ILE A 69 -24.06 3.10 23.18
N ASN A 70 -24.38 1.84 23.45
CA ASN A 70 -25.71 1.26 23.30
C ASN A 70 -26.27 0.91 24.69
N ARG A 71 -26.66 1.94 25.44
CA ARG A 71 -27.11 1.80 26.85
C ARG A 71 -28.33 0.88 27.01
N ASP A 72 -29.13 0.75 25.97
CA ASP A 72 -30.27 -0.16 25.94
C ASP A 72 -29.85 -1.64 25.80
N GLY A 73 -28.56 -1.91 25.59
CA GLY A 73 -27.99 -3.24 25.31
C GLY A 73 -27.83 -4.18 26.51
N GLY A 74 -28.34 -3.80 27.69
CA GLY A 74 -28.34 -4.62 28.91
C GLY A 74 -27.08 -4.51 29.78
N LEU A 75 -27.24 -4.83 31.06
CA LEU A 75 -26.15 -4.96 32.03
C LEU A 75 -25.26 -6.18 31.70
N PRO A 76 -24.01 -6.23 32.20
CA PRO A 76 -23.19 -7.45 32.12
C PRO A 76 -23.95 -8.66 32.66
N LEU A 77 -23.88 -9.78 31.95
CA LEU A 77 -24.48 -11.04 32.39
C LEU A 77 -23.54 -11.70 33.40
N GLU A 78 -24.10 -12.31 34.45
CA GLU A 78 -23.32 -12.99 35.48
C GLU A 78 -22.73 -14.32 34.98
N ASP A 79 -23.40 -14.97 34.01
CA ASP A 79 -22.90 -16.18 33.37
C ASP A 79 -21.91 -15.86 32.24
N ASP A 80 -20.70 -16.41 32.36
CA ASP A 80 -19.63 -16.26 31.38
C ASP A 80 -20.01 -16.85 30.00
N MET A 81 -20.81 -17.92 29.96
CA MET A 81 -21.23 -18.52 28.68
C MET A 81 -22.25 -17.64 27.96
N GLU A 82 -23.26 -17.15 28.68
CA GLU A 82 -24.21 -16.16 28.15
C GLU A 82 -23.51 -14.88 27.69
N GLU A 83 -22.56 -14.36 28.48
CA GLU A 83 -21.76 -13.19 28.12
C GLU A 83 -20.93 -13.46 26.85
N GLN A 84 -20.35 -14.65 26.72
CA GLN A 84 -19.60 -15.04 25.51
C GLN A 84 -20.50 -15.11 24.28
N ALA A 85 -21.71 -15.67 24.42
CA ALA A 85 -22.71 -15.73 23.35
C ALA A 85 -23.17 -14.32 22.95
N TRP A 86 -23.43 -13.44 23.92
CA TRP A 86 -23.78 -12.04 23.67
C TRP A 86 -22.67 -11.29 22.93
N ARG A 87 -21.40 -11.47 23.32
CA ARG A 87 -20.26 -10.86 22.62
C ARG A 87 -20.18 -11.35 21.18
N ARG A 88 -20.30 -12.65 20.95
CA ARG A 88 -20.27 -13.25 19.61
C ARG A 88 -21.41 -12.71 18.74
N HIS A 89 -22.61 -12.60 19.28
CA HIS A 89 -23.77 -12.05 18.59
C HIS A 89 -23.56 -10.59 18.16
N ASN A 90 -23.12 -9.72 19.07
CA ASN A 90 -22.91 -8.31 18.73
C ASN A 90 -21.69 -8.09 17.83
N LEU A 91 -20.65 -8.92 17.94
CA LEU A 91 -19.52 -8.89 17.02
C LEU A 91 -19.93 -9.29 15.59
N ASP A 92 -20.83 -10.28 15.45
CA ASP A 92 -21.42 -10.64 14.16
C ASP A 92 -22.26 -9.49 13.57
N ARG A 93 -23.03 -8.77 14.40
CA ARG A 93 -23.74 -7.55 13.97
C ARG A 93 -22.77 -6.47 13.48
N LEU A 94 -21.67 -6.25 14.22
CA LEU A 94 -20.63 -5.30 13.81
C LEU A 94 -19.96 -5.73 12.50
N SER A 95 -19.74 -7.03 12.30
CA SER A 95 -19.22 -7.57 11.05
C SER A 95 -20.15 -7.33 9.87
N LYS A 96 -21.45 -7.59 10.04
CA LYS A 96 -22.47 -7.31 9.03
C LYS A 96 -22.54 -5.83 8.66
N LEU A 97 -22.30 -4.92 9.60
CA LEU A 97 -22.19 -3.48 9.32
C LEU A 97 -20.99 -3.17 8.41
N HIS A 98 -19.87 -3.90 8.55
CA HIS A 98 -18.68 -3.74 7.73
C HIS A 98 -18.70 -4.62 6.46
N THR A 99 -19.85 -4.65 5.78
CA THR A 99 -19.99 -5.22 4.44
C THR A 99 -20.19 -4.10 3.42
N LEU A 100 -19.84 -4.31 2.15
CA LEU A 100 -19.99 -3.28 1.10
C LEU A 100 -21.39 -2.66 1.03
N ALA A 101 -22.44 -3.48 1.19
CA ALA A 101 -23.83 -3.03 1.15
C ALA A 101 -24.21 -2.19 2.37
N ASN A 102 -23.92 -2.68 3.58
CA ASN A 102 -24.39 -2.05 4.82
C ASN A 102 -23.52 -0.87 5.26
N ILE A 103 -22.22 -0.90 4.95
CA ILE A 103 -21.37 0.23 5.26
C ILE A 103 -21.86 1.43 4.46
N ALA A 104 -22.23 1.27 3.18
CA ALA A 104 -22.68 2.35 2.32
C ALA A 104 -23.89 3.11 2.91
N SER A 105 -24.84 2.41 3.51
CA SER A 105 -26.03 3.01 4.16
C SER A 105 -25.79 3.57 5.56
N ALA A 106 -24.72 3.15 6.25
CA ALA A 106 -24.43 3.64 7.60
C ALA A 106 -24.11 5.15 7.62
N THR A 107 -24.60 5.87 8.62
CA THR A 107 -24.19 7.26 8.86
C THR A 107 -22.75 7.27 9.39
N PHE A 108 -21.89 8.12 8.82
CA PHE A 108 -20.48 8.23 9.16
C PHE A 108 -20.19 9.62 9.71
N ASN A 109 -19.76 9.69 10.97
CA ASN A 109 -19.41 10.94 11.63
C ASN A 109 -18.01 10.83 12.23
N ILE A 110 -17.16 11.82 12.02
CA ILE A 110 -15.90 11.94 12.75
C ILE A 110 -16.24 12.59 14.09
N VAL A 111 -15.77 12.00 15.18
CA VAL A 111 -16.05 12.47 16.55
C VAL A 111 -14.76 12.78 17.27
N GLU A 112 -14.78 13.77 18.16
CA GLU A 112 -13.64 14.06 19.01
C GLU A 112 -13.49 12.96 20.08
N SER A 113 -12.26 12.50 20.29
CA SER A 113 -11.90 11.59 21.37
C SER A 113 -10.69 12.12 22.10
N ARG A 114 -10.66 11.95 23.42
CA ARG A 114 -9.52 12.37 24.26
C ARG A 114 -8.36 11.39 24.19
N ASP A 115 -8.66 10.13 23.89
CA ASP A 115 -7.74 9.02 24.05
C ASP A 115 -7.35 8.38 22.71
N ALA A 116 -7.78 8.93 21.57
CA ALA A 116 -7.52 8.38 20.23
C ALA A 116 -7.05 9.47 19.27
N ASP A 117 -6.15 9.12 18.35
CA ASP A 117 -5.66 10.05 17.32
C ASP A 117 -6.74 10.30 16.25
N PHE A 118 -7.62 9.33 16.04
CA PHE A 118 -8.76 9.44 15.15
C PHE A 118 -9.93 8.64 15.71
N ALA A 119 -11.09 9.27 15.85
CA ALA A 119 -12.30 8.59 16.26
C ALA A 119 -13.43 8.86 15.28
N LEU A 120 -14.20 7.81 15.01
CA LEU A 120 -15.35 7.90 14.14
C LEU A 120 -16.50 7.08 14.70
N GLN A 121 -17.69 7.49 14.37
CA GLN A 121 -18.92 6.85 14.74
C GLN A 121 -19.66 6.40 13.48
N LEU A 122 -19.99 5.11 13.47
CA LEU A 122 -20.91 4.51 12.52
C LEU A 122 -22.26 4.33 13.20
N GLU A 123 -23.31 4.82 12.57
CA GLU A 123 -24.68 4.65 13.04
C GLU A 123 -25.50 3.95 11.97
N CYS A 124 -26.22 2.90 12.38
CA CYS A 124 -27.25 2.24 11.58
C CYS A 124 -28.54 2.16 12.40
N ASP A 125 -29.62 1.71 11.78
CA ASP A 125 -30.98 1.74 12.36
C ASP A 125 -31.10 1.06 13.74
N HIS A 126 -30.21 0.10 14.05
CA HIS A 126 -30.35 -0.76 15.22
C HIS A 126 -29.25 -0.58 16.27
N PHE A 127 -28.14 0.08 15.96
CA PHE A 127 -27.06 0.31 16.91
C PHE A 127 -26.10 1.39 16.42
N LYS A 128 -25.34 1.93 17.37
CA LYS A 128 -24.23 2.85 17.12
C LYS A 128 -22.93 2.18 17.51
N TRP A 129 -21.87 2.46 16.77
CA TRP A 129 -20.54 1.97 17.05
C TRP A 129 -19.50 3.06 16.87
N ARG A 130 -18.57 3.18 17.82
CA ARG A 130 -17.46 4.14 17.79
C ARG A 130 -16.14 3.38 17.69
N TRP A 131 -15.35 3.73 16.69
CA TRP A 131 -13.95 3.32 16.60
C TRP A 131 -13.06 4.42 17.18
N GLU A 132 -12.04 4.03 17.91
CA GLU A 132 -11.04 4.86 18.57
C GLU A 132 -9.67 4.37 18.11
N THR A 133 -9.22 4.88 16.98
CA THR A 133 -8.05 4.38 16.28
C THR A 133 -6.82 5.23 16.55
N TYR A 134 -5.66 4.60 16.39
CA TYR A 134 -4.37 5.18 16.74
C TYR A 134 -3.47 5.20 15.51
N ILE A 135 -2.70 6.28 15.37
CA ILE A 135 -1.79 6.44 14.25
C ILE A 135 -0.68 5.39 14.34
N VAL A 136 -0.41 4.71 13.23
CA VAL A 136 0.79 3.87 13.13
C VAL A 136 1.98 4.70 12.66
N GLY A 137 3.17 4.38 13.18
CA GLY A 137 4.40 5.08 12.78
C GLY A 137 4.65 5.01 11.26
N PRO A 138 5.37 5.98 10.68
CA PRO A 138 5.48 6.15 9.23
C PRO A 138 6.03 4.93 8.49
N ARG A 139 6.96 4.19 9.10
CA ARG A 139 7.48 2.94 8.54
C ARG A 139 6.40 1.87 8.42
N THR A 140 5.69 1.61 9.51
CA THR A 140 4.58 0.65 9.54
C THR A 140 3.43 1.09 8.63
N ALA A 141 3.11 2.39 8.59
CA ALA A 141 2.11 2.95 7.69
C ALA A 141 2.47 2.67 6.22
N ALA A 142 3.72 2.92 5.82
CA ALA A 142 4.20 2.66 4.47
C ALA A 142 4.14 1.17 4.11
N ASP A 143 4.54 0.29 5.03
CA ASP A 143 4.46 -1.15 4.83
C ASP A 143 3.00 -1.62 4.67
N LEU A 144 2.08 -1.09 5.48
CA LEU A 144 0.65 -1.39 5.39
C LEU A 144 0.06 -0.87 4.07
N LEU A 145 0.31 0.37 3.69
CA LEU A 145 -0.17 0.94 2.42
C LEU A 145 0.40 0.17 1.22
N SER A 146 1.68 -0.20 1.26
CA SER A 146 2.33 -1.00 0.23
C SER A 146 1.61 -2.34 0.03
N LYS A 147 1.46 -3.12 1.11
CA LYS A 147 0.86 -4.47 1.08
C LYS A 147 -0.66 -4.45 0.81
N HIS A 148 -1.40 -3.55 1.44
CA HIS A 148 -2.87 -3.57 1.41
C HIS A 148 -3.49 -2.76 0.26
N LEU A 149 -2.77 -1.79 -0.31
CA LEU A 149 -3.33 -0.86 -1.29
C LEU A 149 -2.47 -0.73 -2.56
N ILE A 150 -1.23 -0.28 -2.45
CA ILE A 150 -0.40 0.10 -3.60
C ILE A 150 -0.09 -1.10 -4.50
N MET A 151 0.39 -2.22 -3.93
CA MET A 151 0.72 -3.41 -4.70
C MET A 151 -0.50 -4.07 -5.38
N PRO A 152 -1.65 -4.22 -4.69
CA PRO A 152 -2.91 -4.61 -5.34
C PRO A 152 -3.28 -3.68 -6.51
N LEU A 153 -3.22 -2.36 -6.34
CA LEU A 153 -3.57 -1.39 -7.39
C LEU A 153 -2.62 -1.47 -8.61
N ILE A 154 -1.31 -1.65 -8.39
CA ILE A 154 -0.35 -1.88 -9.48
C ILE A 154 -0.72 -3.15 -10.25
N SER A 155 -1.11 -4.22 -9.54
CA SER A 155 -1.49 -5.49 -10.14
C SER A 155 -2.79 -5.40 -10.94
N THR A 156 -3.81 -4.73 -10.41
CA THR A 156 -5.07 -4.45 -11.11
C THR A 156 -4.84 -3.58 -12.35
N THR A 157 -3.98 -2.56 -12.24
CA THR A 157 -3.59 -1.71 -13.38
C THR A 157 -2.87 -2.54 -14.44
N HIS A 158 -1.88 -3.35 -14.05
CA HIS A 158 -1.17 -4.24 -14.97
C HIS A 158 -2.13 -5.15 -15.73
N MET A 159 -3.09 -5.77 -15.02
CA MET A 159 -4.12 -6.61 -15.63
C MET A 159 -4.98 -5.82 -16.63
N ALA A 160 -5.46 -4.64 -16.24
CA ALA A 160 -6.33 -3.82 -17.08
C ALA A 160 -5.69 -3.31 -18.37
N PHE A 161 -4.37 -3.12 -18.39
CA PHE A 161 -3.66 -2.59 -19.55
C PHE A 161 -2.95 -3.66 -20.40
N ASN A 162 -2.72 -4.87 -19.86
CA ASN A 162 -2.07 -5.97 -20.58
C ASN A 162 -3.04 -7.06 -21.04
N SER A 163 -4.29 -7.06 -20.60
CA SER A 163 -5.31 -7.94 -21.18
C SER A 163 -5.65 -7.49 -22.60
N ALA A 164 -5.85 -8.45 -23.50
CA ALA A 164 -6.32 -8.17 -24.86
C ALA A 164 -7.78 -7.69 -24.82
N ASP A 165 -8.59 -8.31 -23.96
CA ASP A 165 -9.99 -7.98 -23.73
C ASP A 165 -10.11 -7.02 -22.53
N PRO A 166 -11.03 -6.04 -22.56
CA PRO A 166 -11.33 -5.22 -21.39
C PRO A 166 -11.70 -6.08 -20.17
N VAL A 167 -11.21 -5.70 -18.98
CA VAL A 167 -11.50 -6.42 -17.73
C VAL A 167 -13.01 -6.52 -17.46
N SER A 168 -13.80 -5.58 -17.96
CA SER A 168 -15.26 -5.57 -17.87
C SER A 168 -15.97 -6.61 -18.74
N GLU A 169 -15.29 -7.20 -19.73
CA GLU A 169 -15.85 -8.18 -20.66
C GLU A 169 -15.48 -9.63 -20.29
N LEU A 170 -14.61 -9.81 -19.29
CA LEU A 170 -14.23 -11.13 -18.79
C LEU A 170 -15.37 -11.75 -17.98
N SER A 171 -15.55 -13.07 -18.12
CA SER A 171 -16.39 -13.85 -17.21
C SER A 171 -15.83 -13.79 -15.78
N GLU A 172 -16.67 -14.06 -14.77
CA GLU A 172 -16.23 -14.07 -13.37
C GLU A 172 -15.12 -15.11 -13.15
N GLU A 173 -15.24 -16.29 -13.75
CA GLU A 173 -14.26 -17.36 -13.65
C GLU A 173 -12.93 -17.00 -14.32
N ASP A 174 -12.97 -16.33 -15.48
CA ASP A 174 -11.76 -15.93 -16.18
C ASP A 174 -11.10 -14.70 -15.53
N LEU A 175 -11.89 -13.78 -14.98
CA LEU A 175 -11.40 -12.69 -14.15
C LEU A 175 -10.68 -13.24 -12.90
N GLN A 176 -11.27 -14.22 -12.21
CA GLN A 176 -10.65 -14.85 -11.05
C GLN A 176 -9.32 -15.52 -11.44
N LYS A 177 -9.29 -16.31 -12.52
CA LYS A 177 -8.03 -16.92 -13.03
C LYS A 177 -6.99 -15.87 -13.41
N ALA A 178 -7.40 -14.76 -14.04
CA ALA A 178 -6.52 -13.67 -14.43
C ALA A 178 -5.93 -12.95 -13.21
N VAL A 179 -6.75 -12.68 -12.19
CA VAL A 179 -6.33 -12.12 -10.90
C VAL A 179 -5.37 -13.07 -10.18
N ASP A 180 -5.70 -14.35 -10.08
CA ASP A 180 -4.86 -15.37 -9.43
C ASP A 180 -3.50 -15.51 -10.13
N LYS A 181 -3.51 -15.57 -11.46
CA LYS A 181 -2.29 -15.64 -12.26
C LYS A 181 -1.42 -14.40 -12.06
N THR A 182 -2.02 -13.21 -12.11
CA THR A 182 -1.31 -11.94 -11.91
C THR A 182 -0.77 -11.82 -10.50
N GLY A 183 -1.57 -12.18 -9.49
CA GLY A 183 -1.19 -12.15 -8.08
C GLY A 183 -0.06 -13.13 -7.74
N ARG A 184 -0.08 -14.36 -8.29
CA ARG A 184 1.02 -15.32 -8.13
C ARG A 184 2.33 -14.80 -8.73
N THR A 185 2.28 -14.19 -9.90
CA THR A 185 3.46 -13.56 -10.53
C THR A 185 3.97 -12.39 -9.69
N ALA A 186 3.07 -11.49 -9.27
CA ALA A 186 3.40 -10.35 -8.43
C ALA A 186 4.06 -10.77 -7.11
N ARG A 187 3.58 -11.85 -6.47
CA ARG A 187 4.14 -12.37 -5.22
C ARG A 187 5.53 -12.97 -5.39
N ARG A 188 5.81 -13.66 -6.51
CA ARG A 188 7.10 -14.34 -6.74
C ARG A 188 8.22 -13.38 -7.12
N THR A 189 7.90 -12.35 -7.91
CA THR A 189 8.88 -11.40 -8.45
C THR A 189 8.31 -9.99 -8.41
N VAL A 190 8.17 -9.44 -7.20
CA VAL A 190 7.53 -8.13 -6.94
C VAL A 190 8.18 -7.02 -7.75
N ASP A 191 9.51 -6.97 -7.74
CA ASP A 191 10.35 -6.02 -8.45
C ASP A 191 10.14 -6.08 -9.98
N THR A 192 10.16 -7.27 -10.56
CA THR A 192 9.96 -7.48 -11.99
C THR A 192 8.53 -7.17 -12.39
N HIS A 193 7.54 -7.52 -11.56
CA HIS A 193 6.13 -7.21 -11.80
C HIS A 193 5.87 -5.71 -11.79
N VAL A 194 6.37 -4.98 -10.79
CA VAL A 194 6.26 -3.51 -10.71
C VAL A 194 6.93 -2.87 -11.92
N LYS A 195 8.14 -3.32 -12.27
CA LYS A 195 8.85 -2.85 -13.47
C LYS A 195 8.02 -3.08 -14.72
N ASN A 196 7.52 -4.29 -14.95
CA ASN A 196 6.73 -4.61 -16.15
C ASN A 196 5.41 -3.82 -16.21
N ALA A 197 4.74 -3.65 -15.07
CA ALA A 197 3.49 -2.88 -14.98
C ALA A 197 3.71 -1.41 -15.33
N LEU A 198 4.73 -0.78 -14.73
CA LEU A 198 4.97 0.66 -14.86
C LEU A 198 5.81 1.03 -16.09
N SER A 199 6.57 0.09 -16.66
CA SER A 199 7.32 0.32 -17.91
C SER A 199 6.43 0.24 -19.16
N ASN A 200 5.17 -0.16 -19.04
CA ASN A 200 4.23 -0.09 -20.16
C ASN A 200 3.93 1.40 -20.47
N PRO A 201 4.24 1.91 -21.69
CA PRO A 201 4.06 3.32 -22.04
C PRO A 201 2.64 3.82 -21.85
N ARG A 202 1.65 2.96 -22.10
CA ARG A 202 0.23 3.29 -21.91
C ARG A 202 -0.09 3.51 -20.44
N VAL A 203 0.41 2.66 -19.55
CA VAL A 203 0.23 2.81 -18.11
C VAL A 203 0.91 4.09 -17.62
N ALA A 204 2.18 4.27 -17.97
CA ALA A 204 2.97 5.42 -17.53
C ALA A 204 2.35 6.76 -17.95
N THR A 205 1.93 6.88 -19.21
CA THR A 205 1.36 8.13 -19.74
C THR A 205 -0.06 8.40 -19.25
N VAL A 206 -0.87 7.35 -19.01
CA VAL A 206 -2.17 7.51 -18.32
C VAL A 206 -1.98 7.97 -16.89
N LEU A 207 -1.08 7.36 -16.12
CA LEU A 207 -0.78 7.78 -14.75
C LEU A 207 -0.25 9.22 -14.70
N GLN A 208 0.60 9.61 -15.64
CA GLN A 208 1.08 10.98 -15.78
C GLN A 208 -0.07 11.95 -16.03
N ARG A 209 -0.96 11.63 -16.96
CA ARG A 209 -2.13 12.45 -17.27
C ARG A 209 -3.11 12.56 -16.10
N MET A 210 -3.39 11.46 -15.41
CA MET A 210 -4.24 11.44 -14.20
C MET A 210 -3.62 12.27 -13.08
N THR A 211 -2.30 12.19 -12.90
CA THR A 211 -1.57 13.01 -11.93
C THR A 211 -1.65 14.50 -12.30
N ALA A 212 -1.51 14.84 -13.59
CA ALA A 212 -1.66 16.21 -14.07
C ALA A 212 -3.08 16.76 -13.85
N LEU A 213 -4.11 15.93 -14.07
CA LEU A 213 -5.52 16.25 -13.78
C LEU A 213 -5.74 16.53 -12.30
N SER A 214 -5.26 15.66 -11.41
CA SER A 214 -5.40 15.83 -9.96
C SER A 214 -4.65 17.04 -9.41
N ASN A 215 -3.61 17.49 -10.11
CA ASN A 215 -2.84 18.70 -9.75
C ASN A 215 -3.31 19.96 -10.50
N PHE A 216 -4.42 19.89 -11.24
CA PHE A 216 -4.98 21.02 -12.01
C PHE A 216 -3.97 21.67 -12.97
N ALA A 217 -3.12 20.86 -13.63
CA ALA A 217 -2.21 21.36 -14.64
C ALA A 217 -2.98 22.01 -15.80
N SER A 218 -2.56 23.20 -16.25
CA SER A 218 -3.23 23.93 -17.33
C SER A 218 -3.18 23.20 -18.68
N THR A 219 -2.18 22.35 -18.87
CA THR A 219 -1.98 21.55 -20.08
C THR A 219 -1.82 20.10 -19.68
N LEU A 220 -2.66 19.22 -20.26
CA LEU A 220 -2.66 17.80 -19.95
C LEU A 220 -1.76 17.03 -20.93
N PRO A 221 -0.82 16.19 -20.44
CA PRO A 221 0.03 15.39 -21.32
C PRO A 221 -0.80 14.38 -22.11
N ALA A 222 -0.39 14.11 -23.35
CA ALA A 222 -1.03 13.12 -24.21
C ALA A 222 -0.78 11.69 -23.69
N VAL A 223 -1.69 10.77 -24.03
CA VAL A 223 -1.53 9.34 -23.74
C VAL A 223 -0.92 8.66 -24.96
N PHE A 224 0.20 7.97 -24.78
CA PHE A 224 0.89 7.24 -25.85
C PHE A 224 0.81 5.74 -25.61
N THR A 225 0.58 4.97 -26.67
CA THR A 225 0.54 3.50 -26.62
C THR A 225 1.91 2.88 -26.86
N THR A 226 2.79 3.59 -27.56
CA THR A 226 4.15 3.15 -27.90
C THR A 226 5.18 4.07 -27.23
N ALA A 227 6.28 3.51 -26.74
CA ALA A 227 7.42 4.30 -26.30
C ALA A 227 8.08 4.92 -27.54
N GLU A 228 8.30 6.23 -27.51
CA GLU A 228 9.18 6.87 -28.47
C GLU A 228 10.62 6.46 -28.14
N GLU A 229 11.31 5.83 -29.10
CA GLU A 229 12.72 5.49 -28.95
C GLU A 229 13.52 6.78 -29.15
N ILE A 230 13.94 7.39 -28.04
CA ILE A 230 14.83 8.54 -28.06
C ILE A 230 16.20 8.03 -28.49
N ASP A 231 16.64 8.41 -29.69
CA ASP A 231 17.99 8.10 -30.18
C ASP A 231 19.04 8.94 -29.43
N ILE A 232 19.53 8.42 -28.31
CA ILE A 232 20.62 9.00 -27.52
C ILE A 232 21.94 9.01 -28.32
N GLY A 233 22.05 8.20 -29.38
CA GLY A 233 23.23 8.11 -30.24
C GLY A 233 23.37 9.26 -31.23
N SER A 234 22.30 10.01 -31.49
CA SER A 234 22.38 11.22 -32.30
C SER A 234 23.03 12.32 -31.46
N PRO A 235 24.23 12.81 -31.82
CA PRO A 235 24.86 13.91 -31.10
C PRO A 235 23.87 15.07 -31.09
N PHE A 236 23.57 15.61 -29.90
CA PHE A 236 22.69 16.76 -29.72
C PHE A 236 23.03 17.80 -30.79
N GLN A 237 22.24 17.84 -31.86
CA GLN A 237 22.43 18.84 -32.88
C GLN A 237 21.92 20.11 -32.23
N THR A 238 22.84 20.89 -31.67
CA THR A 238 22.64 22.27 -31.27
C THR A 238 22.41 23.08 -32.54
N THR A 239 21.25 22.89 -33.18
CA THR A 239 20.83 23.65 -34.34
C THR A 239 20.52 25.11 -33.99
N ASN A 240 20.71 25.50 -32.73
CA ASN A 240 21.05 26.86 -32.35
C ASN A 240 22.47 27.22 -32.83
N LYS A 241 22.74 27.12 -34.14
CA LYS A 241 23.53 28.18 -34.73
C LYS A 241 22.64 29.41 -34.56
N PRO A 242 23.03 30.41 -33.73
CA PRO A 242 22.31 31.67 -33.70
C PRO A 242 22.20 32.09 -35.16
N LYS A 243 20.98 32.10 -35.69
CA LYS A 243 20.71 32.72 -36.97
C LYS A 243 21.24 34.12 -36.76
N ALA A 244 22.39 34.42 -37.34
CA ALA A 244 22.87 35.79 -37.43
C ALA A 244 21.68 36.50 -38.06
N MET A 245 20.92 37.23 -37.23
CA MET A 245 20.15 38.33 -37.75
C MET A 245 21.22 39.17 -38.42
N GLU A 246 21.27 39.12 -39.75
CA GLU A 246 21.68 40.28 -40.51
C GLU A 246 20.83 41.41 -39.94
N ILE A 247 21.46 42.16 -39.05
CA ILE A 247 21.01 43.47 -38.62
C ILE A 247 21.13 44.28 -39.90
N ASP A 248 20.02 44.37 -40.61
CA ASP A 248 19.83 45.41 -41.60
C ASP A 248 19.96 46.74 -40.85
N GLU A 249 21.02 47.48 -41.16
CA GLU A 249 21.31 48.81 -40.65
C GLU A 249 20.14 49.73 -40.98
N SER A 250 19.24 49.93 -40.01
CA SER A 250 18.28 51.04 -40.06
C SER A 250 18.62 52.09 -39.01
N PRO A 251 18.62 53.38 -39.37
CA PRO A 251 19.27 54.43 -38.61
C PRO A 251 18.51 54.86 -37.35
N LEU A 252 19.31 55.17 -36.32
CA LEU A 252 18.98 55.82 -35.05
C LEU A 252 17.80 56.82 -35.08
N PRO A 253 17.06 56.92 -33.95
CA PRO A 253 17.09 58.21 -33.27
C PRO A 253 17.20 58.14 -31.72
N LYS A 254 18.20 58.89 -31.24
CA LYS A 254 18.19 59.88 -30.13
C LYS A 254 17.67 59.46 -28.72
N LYS A 255 18.67 59.26 -27.84
CA LYS A 255 18.85 59.85 -26.50
C LYS A 255 17.69 60.67 -25.88
N ILE A 256 17.20 60.20 -24.73
CA ILE A 256 16.76 60.98 -23.54
C ILE A 256 17.09 60.06 -22.34
N LYS A 257 18.21 60.18 -21.62
CA LYS A 257 18.69 61.16 -20.63
C LYS A 257 17.81 61.32 -19.37
N ASP A 258 18.49 61.18 -18.23
CA ASP A 258 18.14 61.59 -16.85
C ASP A 258 17.18 60.62 -16.10
N SER A 259 17.34 60.30 -14.81
CA SER A 259 18.04 60.98 -13.72
C SER A 259 18.51 60.03 -12.62
N ALA A 260 19.65 60.36 -12.02
CA ALA A 260 20.15 59.81 -10.77
C ALA A 260 19.31 60.25 -9.56
N SER A 261 19.35 59.48 -8.47
CA SER A 261 19.62 60.03 -7.12
C SER A 261 20.00 58.93 -6.11
N PRO A 262 21.04 59.15 -5.30
CA PRO A 262 21.43 58.30 -4.17
C PRO A 262 20.95 58.90 -2.84
N VAL A 263 20.64 58.06 -1.84
CA VAL A 263 20.55 58.51 -0.45
C VAL A 263 21.37 57.58 0.44
N ARG A 264 22.38 58.19 1.07
CA ARG A 264 23.20 57.68 2.18
C ARG A 264 22.64 58.22 3.51
N VAL A 265 23.22 57.69 4.60
CA VAL A 265 23.23 58.16 6.02
C VAL A 265 22.12 57.53 6.86
N GLY A 266 22.35 56.96 8.06
CA GLY A 266 23.52 56.80 8.95
C GLY A 266 23.12 55.83 10.09
N VAL A 267 24.03 55.00 10.63
CA VAL A 267 24.91 55.24 11.80
C VAL A 267 24.23 55.00 13.17
N SER A 268 25.00 54.32 14.05
CA SER A 268 24.83 54.02 15.48
C SER A 268 23.97 52.78 15.79
N GLY A 269 24.42 51.75 16.50
CA GLY A 269 25.55 51.61 17.44
C GLY A 269 25.00 51.02 18.73
N SER A 270 25.41 49.80 19.12
CA SER A 270 25.35 49.33 20.51
C SER A 270 26.06 47.98 20.66
N SER A 271 26.82 47.90 21.74
CA SER A 271 27.86 46.97 22.12
C SER A 271 27.43 45.95 23.18
N GLY A 272 27.78 44.67 22.96
CA GLY A 272 28.14 43.62 23.96
C GLY A 272 27.10 43.16 25.01
N PRO A 273 27.42 42.16 25.88
CA PRO A 273 28.58 41.25 25.87
C PRO A 273 28.24 39.74 26.10
N MET A 274 29.31 38.95 26.09
CA MET A 274 29.56 37.55 26.49
C MET A 274 28.56 36.83 27.43
N ALA A 275 28.36 35.53 27.15
CA ALA A 275 28.43 34.47 28.16
C ALA A 275 28.89 33.14 27.51
N GLN A 276 30.01 32.62 28.03
CA GLN A 276 30.54 31.27 27.85
C GLN A 276 29.92 30.31 28.88
N VAL A 277 30.37 29.04 28.84
CA VAL A 277 30.20 27.91 29.81
C VAL A 277 29.05 26.96 29.46
N GLY A 278 29.20 25.64 29.35
CA GLY A 278 30.31 24.68 29.45
C GLY A 278 29.88 23.41 28.65
N ASP A 279 30.75 22.63 28.03
CA ASP A 279 31.83 21.74 28.52
C ASP A 279 31.37 20.41 29.15
N GLU A 280 32.08 19.34 28.76
CA GLU A 280 32.13 17.96 29.30
C GLU A 280 30.89 17.06 29.26
N ALA A 281 30.95 15.73 29.14
CA ALA A 281 31.96 14.70 28.83
C ALA A 281 31.15 13.37 28.79
N ALA A 282 31.26 12.52 27.76
CA ALA A 282 32.18 11.38 27.66
C ALA A 282 31.80 10.11 28.46
N LEU A 283 31.83 8.97 27.74
CA LEU A 283 32.23 7.62 28.19
C LEU A 283 31.19 6.83 29.04
N THR A 284 30.98 5.51 28.94
CA THR A 284 31.82 4.38 28.49
C THR A 284 31.02 3.06 28.51
N ASN A 285 31.50 2.07 27.73
CA ASN A 285 31.50 0.59 27.97
C ASN A 285 30.16 -0.15 28.22
N SER A 286 29.94 -1.41 27.87
CA SER A 286 30.80 -2.58 27.57
C SER A 286 29.92 -3.65 26.87
N ARG A 287 30.27 -4.22 25.71
CA ARG A 287 30.98 -5.50 25.48
C ARG A 287 30.34 -6.80 26.01
N ASN A 288 30.09 -7.70 25.04
CA ASN A 288 30.13 -9.17 25.03
C ASN A 288 28.99 -9.97 25.69
N ASN A 289 28.29 -10.80 24.89
CA ASN A 289 28.76 -12.18 24.67
C ASN A 289 28.11 -12.85 23.44
N ALA A 290 28.89 -13.69 22.79
CA ALA A 290 28.54 -14.48 21.61
C ALA A 290 27.95 -15.84 22.01
N GLN A 291 27.06 -16.40 21.19
CA GLN A 291 27.11 -17.83 20.87
C GLN A 291 26.41 -18.11 19.53
N ALA A 292 27.12 -18.85 18.69
CA ALA A 292 26.77 -19.31 17.36
C ALA A 292 26.11 -20.70 17.40
N ASP A 293 25.35 -21.02 16.34
CA ASP A 293 25.19 -22.31 15.64
C ASP A 293 24.01 -22.08 14.64
N GLU A 294 24.21 -21.95 13.32
CA GLU A 294 24.40 -23.02 12.30
C GLU A 294 23.39 -24.18 12.51
N GLU A 295 22.47 -24.59 11.62
CA GLU A 295 22.45 -24.83 10.16
C GLU A 295 20.95 -24.87 9.70
N SER A 296 20.54 -24.29 8.56
CA SER A 296 20.53 -24.84 7.19
C SER A 296 19.48 -25.95 6.88
N VAL A 297 18.43 -25.54 6.15
CA VAL A 297 17.98 -26.11 4.85
C VAL A 297 17.05 -27.37 4.79
N THR A 298 15.91 -27.11 4.11
CA THR A 298 15.02 -27.95 3.24
C THR A 298 13.85 -28.78 3.77
N GLU A 299 12.71 -28.47 3.15
CA GLU A 299 11.45 -29.22 3.01
C GLU A 299 11.64 -30.56 2.30
N PRO A 300 10.72 -31.51 2.52
CA PRO A 300 10.02 -32.05 1.37
C PRO A 300 8.49 -32.11 1.54
N ASP A 301 7.82 -31.63 0.49
CA ASP A 301 6.47 -32.02 0.08
C ASP A 301 6.42 -33.53 -0.17
N THR A 302 5.46 -34.24 0.43
CA THR A 302 5.01 -35.54 -0.09
C THR A 302 3.55 -35.76 0.28
N ASP A 303 2.66 -35.56 -0.70
CA ASP A 303 1.38 -36.23 -0.77
C ASP A 303 1.63 -37.74 -0.90
N GLU A 304 1.08 -38.56 0.00
CA GLU A 304 0.23 -39.71 -0.35
C GLU A 304 -0.40 -40.34 0.91
N GLU A 305 -1.64 -40.75 0.69
CA GLU A 305 -2.62 -41.43 1.52
C GLU A 305 -2.09 -42.74 2.15
N PHE A 306 -2.44 -43.03 3.42
CA PHE A 306 -2.92 -44.33 3.94
C PHE A 306 -3.00 -44.36 5.49
N VAL A 307 -4.19 -44.57 6.03
CA VAL A 307 -4.52 -45.11 7.38
C VAL A 307 -4.32 -46.65 7.30
N PRO A 308 -4.10 -47.49 8.35
CA PRO A 308 -4.42 -47.32 9.79
C PRO A 308 -3.47 -47.96 10.84
N ALA A 309 -3.72 -47.69 12.13
CA ALA A 309 -3.85 -48.68 13.24
C ALA A 309 -3.37 -48.18 14.62
N LYS A 310 -4.34 -47.81 15.46
CA LYS A 310 -4.58 -48.29 16.84
C LYS A 310 -3.39 -48.95 17.58
N ARG A 311 -2.90 -48.30 18.65
CA ARG A 311 -2.46 -48.99 19.87
C ARG A 311 -2.56 -48.11 21.13
N ARG A 312 -3.08 -48.75 22.17
CA ARG A 312 -3.33 -48.28 23.53
C ARG A 312 -2.03 -48.25 24.36
N SER A 313 -1.91 -47.28 25.26
CA SER A 313 -1.23 -47.39 26.57
C SER A 313 -1.48 -46.09 27.33
N ALA A 314 -2.37 -46.07 28.33
CA ALA A 314 -2.09 -46.37 29.74
C ALA A 314 -1.38 -45.21 30.46
N SER A 315 -2.14 -44.61 31.38
CA SER A 315 -1.77 -43.59 32.38
C SER A 315 -0.60 -44.05 33.28
N PRO A 316 0.01 -43.12 34.04
CA PRO A 316 -0.50 -42.95 35.41
C PRO A 316 -0.53 -41.51 35.93
N SER A 317 -1.49 -41.34 36.83
CA SER A 317 -1.68 -40.32 37.86
C SER A 317 -0.40 -39.84 38.56
N THR A 318 -0.32 -38.54 38.88
CA THR A 318 0.20 -38.09 40.17
C THR A 318 -0.52 -36.81 40.60
N SER A 319 -1.23 -36.95 41.71
CA SER A 319 -1.85 -35.90 42.50
C SER A 319 -0.78 -34.99 43.11
N GLN A 320 -0.94 -33.67 43.03
CA GLN A 320 -0.42 -32.80 44.08
C GLN A 320 -1.33 -31.60 44.31
N LYS A 321 -1.70 -31.49 45.58
CA LYS A 321 -2.70 -30.67 46.22
C LYS A 321 -1.89 -29.61 46.97
N VAL A 322 -1.95 -28.34 46.57
CA VAL A 322 -1.38 -27.25 47.37
C VAL A 322 -2.34 -26.07 47.38
N SER A 323 -3.00 -25.98 48.54
CA SER A 323 -3.56 -24.85 49.26
C SER A 323 -3.32 -23.42 48.73
N MET A 324 -4.44 -22.70 48.63
CA MET A 324 -4.52 -21.23 48.72
C MET A 324 -4.02 -20.70 50.07
N PRO A 325 -3.58 -19.44 50.11
CA PRO A 325 -3.94 -18.54 51.18
C PRO A 325 -4.80 -17.39 50.67
N GLN A 326 -5.91 -17.21 51.40
CA GLN A 326 -6.75 -16.03 51.46
C GLN A 326 -5.93 -14.82 51.96
N PRO A 327 -6.33 -13.58 51.63
CA PRO A 327 -6.29 -12.56 52.65
C PRO A 327 -7.63 -11.87 52.85
N GLU A 328 -7.88 -11.61 54.13
CA GLU A 328 -9.03 -10.98 54.72
C GLU A 328 -9.20 -9.51 54.34
N LEU A 329 -10.46 -9.09 54.48
CA LEU A 329 -10.98 -7.74 54.54
C LEU A 329 -10.29 -6.90 55.62
N MET A 330 -10.01 -5.63 55.30
CA MET A 330 -10.18 -4.54 56.25
C MET A 330 -10.86 -3.35 55.57
N GLU A 331 -12.01 -3.00 56.14
CA GLU A 331 -12.68 -1.71 56.05
C GLU A 331 -11.87 -0.60 56.74
N SER A 332 -11.92 0.61 56.19
CA SER A 332 -11.90 1.90 56.91
C SER A 332 -12.05 3.02 55.87
N LEU A 333 -13.25 3.57 55.68
CA LEU A 333 -13.77 4.79 56.30
C LEU A 333 -13.09 6.11 55.90
N GLN A 334 -13.96 7.02 55.41
CA GLN A 334 -13.96 8.47 55.58
C GLN A 334 -13.03 9.35 54.70
N GLY A 335 -13.64 9.87 53.63
CA GLY A 335 -14.07 11.26 53.59
C GLY A 335 -13.07 12.34 53.16
N ARG A 336 -13.39 13.07 52.08
CA ARG A 336 -13.55 14.53 52.13
C ARG A 336 -14.07 15.11 50.81
N LEU A 337 -15.16 15.87 50.95
CA LEU A 337 -15.64 16.89 50.05
C LEU A 337 -14.61 18.01 49.89
N SER A 338 -14.40 18.48 48.66
CA SER A 338 -14.35 19.93 48.39
C SER A 338 -14.43 20.25 46.89
N LYS A 339 -15.27 21.26 46.62
CA LYS A 339 -15.68 21.89 45.36
C LYS A 339 -14.61 22.86 44.80
N PRO A 340 -14.84 23.46 43.60
CA PRO A 340 -13.81 24.03 42.71
C PRO A 340 -13.69 25.57 42.79
N PRO A 341 -12.76 26.15 42.00
CA PRO A 341 -12.99 27.40 41.26
C PRO A 341 -12.80 27.16 39.75
N SER A 342 -13.65 27.59 38.81
CA SER A 342 -14.13 28.94 38.46
C SER A 342 -13.04 29.94 38.10
N SER A 343 -12.80 30.14 36.80
CA SER A 343 -12.76 31.43 36.06
C SER A 343 -12.01 31.29 34.73
N ALA A 344 -12.69 31.61 33.61
CA ALA A 344 -12.44 32.77 32.73
C ALA A 344 -11.34 32.49 31.66
N ALA A 345 -11.71 32.26 30.39
CA ALA A 345 -12.06 33.24 29.35
C ALA A 345 -10.83 33.98 28.78
N GLN A 346 -10.54 33.71 27.49
CA GLN A 346 -9.85 34.51 26.45
C GLN A 346 -9.44 33.52 25.35
N ASP A 347 -10.06 33.43 24.17
CA ASP A 347 -10.17 34.41 23.09
C ASP A 347 -8.81 34.94 22.61
N THR A 348 -8.28 34.38 21.51
CA THR A 348 -7.69 35.10 20.37
C THR A 348 -7.18 34.16 19.28
N SER A 349 -7.86 34.19 18.14
CA SER A 349 -7.35 34.32 16.75
C SER A 349 -5.92 33.90 16.32
N ARG A 350 -5.92 33.06 15.26
CA ARG A 350 -5.27 33.21 13.92
C ARG A 350 -3.73 33.19 13.72
N GLN A 351 -3.42 32.56 12.56
CA GLN A 351 -2.25 32.62 11.65
C GLN A 351 -1.29 31.41 11.81
N ARG A 352 -1.14 30.47 10.87
CA ARG A 352 -1.01 30.44 9.38
C ARG A 352 0.23 31.17 8.85
N SER A 353 1.31 30.41 8.64
CA SER A 353 2.39 30.62 7.66
C SER A 353 3.20 29.32 7.60
N GLN A 354 3.15 28.49 6.55
CA GLN A 354 3.71 28.62 5.20
C GLN A 354 5.22 28.85 5.11
N SER A 355 5.81 28.08 4.19
CA SER A 355 7.09 28.25 3.47
C SER A 355 8.33 27.62 4.14
N ARG A 356 9.35 27.11 3.44
CA ARG A 356 9.59 26.75 2.02
C ARG A 356 11.00 26.14 1.99
N ALA A 357 11.22 25.30 0.99
CA ALA A 357 12.45 24.58 0.62
C ALA A 357 13.77 25.35 0.76
N LYS A 358 14.86 24.59 0.99
CA LYS A 358 16.19 24.95 0.50
C LYS A 358 16.96 23.72 0.02
N THR A 359 17.18 23.71 -1.29
CA THR A 359 18.14 22.93 -2.08
C THR A 359 19.58 23.29 -1.71
N THR A 360 20.47 22.29 -1.67
CA THR A 360 21.90 22.51 -1.90
C THR A 360 22.47 21.33 -2.70
N ALA A 361 23.09 21.67 -3.83
CA ALA A 361 23.87 20.79 -4.70
C ALA A 361 25.37 20.97 -4.41
N GLN A 362 26.14 19.90 -4.52
CA GLN A 362 27.59 19.84 -4.78
C GLN A 362 27.95 18.35 -4.98
N ALA A 363 28.37 17.83 -6.14
CA ALA A 363 29.51 18.11 -7.04
C ALA A 363 30.86 17.52 -6.57
N SER A 364 31.31 16.45 -7.26
CA SER A 364 32.70 16.06 -7.62
C SER A 364 32.77 14.52 -7.84
N ALA A 365 33.04 13.94 -9.02
CA ALA A 365 34.23 13.94 -9.89
C ALA A 365 35.16 12.71 -9.66
N SER A 366 35.30 11.85 -10.69
CA SER A 366 36.51 11.09 -11.14
C SER A 366 36.06 9.96 -12.10
N SER A 367 36.30 10.03 -13.42
CA SER A 367 37.50 9.67 -14.19
C SER A 367 37.84 8.17 -14.20
N ASP A 368 37.91 7.63 -15.43
CA ASP A 368 38.78 6.56 -15.97
C ASP A 368 37.96 5.55 -16.81
N ASP A 369 37.92 5.63 -18.13
CA ASP A 369 38.91 5.30 -19.20
C ASP A 369 38.81 3.83 -19.69
N GLU A 370 39.04 3.68 -20.99
CA GLU A 370 39.34 2.46 -21.74
C GLU A 370 38.23 1.55 -22.37
N SER A 371 38.22 1.65 -23.71
CA SER A 371 38.35 0.55 -24.68
C SER A 371 37.11 -0.19 -25.25
N SER A 372 36.89 0.08 -26.55
CA SER A 372 36.08 -0.70 -27.51
C SER A 372 36.85 -1.92 -28.05
N PRO A 373 36.17 -2.92 -28.66
CA PRO A 373 36.32 -3.03 -30.13
C PRO A 373 35.11 -3.58 -30.93
N THR A 374 34.91 -2.96 -32.10
CA THR A 374 34.56 -3.46 -33.45
C THR A 374 33.48 -4.54 -33.72
N ARG A 375 32.51 -4.13 -34.57
CA ARG A 375 31.53 -4.93 -35.35
C ARG A 375 32.17 -5.91 -36.37
N PRO A 376 31.39 -6.90 -36.81
CA PRO A 376 31.31 -7.29 -38.23
C PRO A 376 29.94 -6.99 -38.87
N LYS A 377 30.00 -6.66 -40.16
CA LYS A 377 28.90 -6.25 -41.05
C LYS A 377 28.26 -7.46 -41.77
N LYS A 378 26.99 -7.30 -42.19
CA LYS A 378 26.42 -7.56 -43.56
C LYS A 378 25.17 -8.48 -43.66
N LYS A 379 24.17 -7.89 -44.34
CA LYS A 379 23.35 -8.36 -45.50
C LYS A 379 22.28 -9.44 -45.32
N ALA A 380 21.02 -9.07 -45.60
CA ALA A 380 20.22 -9.41 -46.80
C ALA A 380 18.84 -8.70 -46.67
N LYS A 381 18.47 -7.74 -47.53
CA LYS A 381 17.90 -7.82 -48.89
C LYS A 381 16.51 -8.50 -48.99
N ALA A 382 15.48 -7.64 -48.97
CA ALA A 382 14.26 -7.56 -49.78
C ALA A 382 13.50 -8.84 -50.23
N VAL A 383 12.16 -8.83 -50.10
CA VAL A 383 11.19 -8.58 -51.21
C VAL A 383 9.76 -8.44 -50.64
N PRO A 384 8.97 -7.44 -51.08
CA PRO A 384 7.55 -7.29 -50.74
C PRO A 384 6.62 -7.73 -51.91
N LYS A 385 5.38 -8.12 -51.58
CA LYS A 385 4.10 -8.02 -52.36
C LYS A 385 3.07 -9.07 -51.89
N PRO A 386 1.78 -8.95 -52.23
CA PRO A 386 0.99 -7.75 -52.52
C PRO A 386 -0.31 -7.66 -51.70
N ALA A 387 -0.91 -6.48 -51.73
CA ALA A 387 -2.29 -6.21 -51.33
C ALA A 387 -3.27 -6.98 -52.23
N VAL A 388 -4.36 -7.48 -51.61
CA VAL A 388 -5.60 -7.79 -52.30
C VAL A 388 -6.73 -7.15 -51.51
N SER A 389 -7.53 -6.40 -52.25
CA SER A 389 -8.69 -5.62 -51.86
C SER A 389 -9.96 -6.47 -51.69
N ASP A 390 -10.86 -5.92 -50.88
CA ASP A 390 -12.31 -5.93 -51.00
C ASP A 390 -13.14 -7.22 -50.81
N SER A 391 -13.95 -7.15 -49.75
CA SER A 391 -15.42 -7.24 -49.78
C SER A 391 -16.11 -8.46 -49.15
N SER A 392 -17.17 -8.12 -48.42
CA SER A 392 -18.38 -8.90 -48.14
C SER A 392 -18.40 -9.86 -46.95
N SER A 393 -19.03 -9.38 -45.86
CA SER A 393 -20.26 -9.97 -45.28
C SER A 393 -20.39 -11.50 -45.34
N ASP A 394 -20.14 -12.18 -44.21
CA ASP A 394 -21.08 -13.18 -43.70
C ASP A 394 -20.80 -13.54 -42.23
N ALA A 395 -21.71 -13.12 -41.34
CA ALA A 395 -21.60 -13.28 -39.90
C ALA A 395 -22.34 -14.53 -39.42
N GLN A 396 -21.97 -15.74 -39.89
CA GLN A 396 -22.59 -16.99 -39.42
C GLN A 396 -21.69 -18.26 -39.44
N ASN A 397 -20.35 -18.16 -39.37
CA ASN A 397 -19.49 -19.37 -39.53
C ASN A 397 -18.48 -19.67 -38.40
N SER A 398 -18.81 -19.37 -37.14
CA SER A 398 -17.89 -19.63 -36.00
C SER A 398 -18.00 -21.04 -35.40
N GLU A 399 -19.12 -21.76 -35.55
CA GLU A 399 -19.26 -23.10 -34.97
C GLU A 399 -18.68 -24.20 -35.87
N GLU A 400 -18.78 -24.07 -37.18
CA GLU A 400 -18.34 -25.12 -38.10
C GLU A 400 -16.80 -25.21 -38.17
N GLU A 401 -16.09 -24.08 -38.04
CA GLU A 401 -14.62 -24.08 -37.95
C GLU A 401 -14.12 -24.68 -36.62
N ARG A 402 -14.83 -24.45 -35.51
CA ARG A 402 -14.51 -25.05 -34.20
C ARG A 402 -14.75 -26.56 -34.23
N ARG A 403 -15.84 -27.02 -34.86
CA ARG A 403 -16.16 -28.44 -35.04
C ARG A 403 -15.14 -29.14 -35.95
N LYS A 404 -14.65 -28.48 -36.99
CA LYS A 404 -13.62 -29.00 -37.91
C LYS A 404 -12.24 -29.13 -37.24
N ARG A 405 -11.88 -28.23 -36.32
CA ARG A 405 -10.63 -28.33 -35.52
C ARG A 405 -10.70 -29.46 -34.49
N LEU A 406 -11.84 -29.67 -33.84
CA LEU A 406 -12.01 -30.77 -32.88
C LEU A 406 -12.04 -32.15 -33.56
N ALA A 407 -12.65 -32.27 -34.74
CA ALA A 407 -12.62 -33.49 -35.53
C ALA A 407 -11.19 -33.89 -35.96
N LYS A 408 -10.33 -32.90 -36.25
CA LYS A 408 -8.91 -33.15 -36.62
C LYS A 408 -8.04 -33.61 -35.45
N ILE A 409 -8.42 -33.26 -34.22
CA ILE A 409 -7.76 -33.71 -32.99
C ILE A 409 -8.24 -35.12 -32.59
N MET A 410 -9.53 -35.43 -32.76
CA MET A 410 -10.06 -36.76 -32.45
C MET A 410 -9.73 -37.83 -33.50
N ALA A 411 -9.44 -37.45 -34.75
CA ALA A 411 -9.17 -38.40 -35.84
C ALA A 411 -7.75 -39.02 -35.85
N GLY A 412 -7.02 -39.02 -34.73
CA GLY A 412 -5.88 -39.92 -34.52
C GLY A 412 -4.78 -39.87 -35.60
N GLY A 413 -4.44 -38.66 -36.08
CA GLY A 413 -3.40 -38.47 -37.09
C GLY A 413 -2.01 -38.80 -36.54
N LYS A 414 -1.53 -40.02 -36.79
CA LYS A 414 -0.13 -40.44 -36.58
C LYS A 414 0.81 -39.59 -37.43
N THR A 415 1.40 -38.54 -36.86
CA THR A 415 2.64 -37.96 -37.39
C THR A 415 3.83 -38.63 -36.72
N GLN A 416 4.44 -39.57 -37.45
CA GLN A 416 5.76 -40.13 -37.17
C GLN A 416 6.87 -39.09 -37.41
N ARG A 417 8.01 -39.31 -36.72
CA ARG A 417 9.37 -38.74 -36.89
C ARG A 417 9.56 -37.32 -36.32
N GLY A 418 10.50 -37.06 -35.42
CA GLY A 418 11.59 -37.88 -34.86
C GLY A 418 12.52 -36.95 -34.06
N GLY A 419 13.13 -37.47 -33.00
CA GLY A 419 14.18 -36.75 -32.27
C GLY A 419 14.16 -36.97 -30.76
N ALA A 420 14.43 -38.19 -30.32
CA ALA A 420 14.79 -38.47 -28.92
C ALA A 420 16.11 -37.75 -28.59
N ARG A 421 16.06 -36.71 -27.76
CA ARG A 421 17.27 -36.09 -27.20
C ARG A 421 17.72 -36.91 -26.00
N GLN A 422 18.88 -37.53 -26.12
CA GLN A 422 19.54 -38.23 -25.01
C GLN A 422 19.91 -37.26 -23.87
N PRO A 423 19.84 -37.70 -22.60
CA PRO A 423 20.35 -36.95 -21.47
C PRO A 423 21.88 -36.99 -21.46
N VAL A 424 22.49 -35.81 -21.52
CA VAL A 424 23.94 -35.62 -21.42
C VAL A 424 24.39 -35.91 -19.98
N LYS A 425 24.93 -37.11 -19.76
CA LYS A 425 25.79 -37.40 -18.59
C LYS A 425 27.14 -36.70 -18.80
N ARG A 426 27.38 -35.61 -18.07
CA ARG A 426 28.73 -35.17 -17.66
C ARG A 426 28.73 -35.29 -16.13
N GLY A 427 29.53 -36.14 -15.50
CA GLY A 427 30.92 -36.43 -15.77
C GLY A 427 31.68 -35.95 -14.54
N ALA A 428 31.77 -36.84 -13.55
CA ALA A 428 32.58 -36.67 -12.36
C ALA A 428 34.03 -36.38 -12.76
N ARG A 429 34.62 -35.34 -12.18
CA ARG A 429 36.07 -35.15 -12.16
C ARG A 429 36.50 -34.93 -10.72
N ARG A 430 37.01 -35.99 -10.14
CA ARG A 430 37.86 -35.94 -8.94
C ARG A 430 39.15 -35.22 -9.33
N PHE A 431 39.58 -34.28 -8.48
CA PHE A 431 40.97 -34.13 -8.04
C PHE A 431 40.93 -33.55 -6.63
#